data_AF-A0A7W9JGZ4-F1
#
_entry.id   AF-A0A7W9JGZ4-F1
#
_cell.length_a   1.000
_cell.length_b   1.000
_cell.length_c   1.000
_cell.angle_alpha   90.00
_cell.angle_beta   90.00
_cell.angle_gamma   90.00
#
_symmetry.space_group_name_H-M   'P 1'
#
loop_
_entity.id
_entity.type
_entity.pdbx_description
1 polymer ?
#
loop_
_entity_poly.entity_id
_entity_poly.type
_entity_poly.pdbx_seq_one_letter_code
_entity_poly.pdbx_strand_id
1 'polypeptide(L)'
;MGGNGEDNERSVAAHKEAIRYYCEELAVRPVGWAARHLRARRLGQVLEPGSRWKVGYAPDAWCHLSDHLRSRGFEERVLVAAGLSVVTRGGYVIDRFRDRIMFAEHDAELRPVGFIGRGRGGTGAYLNTSTTSVYRKGQTLFGIAEQQRQLAVGAVPVLVEGTFDAVSVGACSNRRRQWCGVSSGGTSWSAEQIAMLRHYSTSDTVIVAFDGDAAGRPAAVRQLGPLGEAFRHVLVADLPHERDPSQILQLGNGVRRLRAQFENTRPLASLAIELELGRWSRVLDHAVGRVSALWAVAGFVAQLPTPLVSDEIGRLSRVLNLDAATVSREVLDAVGQRPARPRVRRELSLSADVDPPLPSLGF
;
A
#
# COMPACT_ATOMS: atom_id res chain seq x y z
N MET A 1 -28.05 12.13 -22.43
CA MET A 1 -27.13 11.26 -21.66
C MET A 1 -25.64 11.60 -21.86
N GLY A 2 -25.27 12.71 -22.52
CA GLY A 2 -23.86 13.06 -22.78
C GLY A 2 -23.16 13.96 -21.75
N GLY A 3 -23.89 14.62 -20.84
CA GLY A 3 -23.33 15.66 -19.96
C GLY A 3 -22.29 15.16 -18.94
N ASN A 4 -22.51 13.99 -18.33
CA ASN A 4 -21.57 13.47 -17.33
C ASN A 4 -20.21 13.04 -17.93
N GLY A 5 -20.17 12.65 -19.21
CA GLY A 5 -18.92 12.25 -19.86
C GLY A 5 -18.02 13.45 -20.12
N GLU A 6 -18.58 14.51 -20.68
CA GLU A 6 -17.86 15.76 -20.97
C GLU A 6 -17.37 16.45 -19.70
N ASP A 7 -18.20 16.51 -18.65
CA ASP A 7 -17.82 17.08 -17.36
C ASP A 7 -16.70 16.26 -16.67
N ASN A 8 -16.70 14.93 -16.83
CA ASN A 8 -15.65 14.08 -16.32
C ASN A 8 -14.32 14.30 -17.08
N GLU A 9 -14.36 14.39 -18.40
CA GLU A 9 -13.18 14.70 -19.21
C GLU A 9 -12.60 16.06 -18.85
N ARG A 10 -13.46 17.05 -18.62
CA ARG A 10 -13.04 18.40 -18.20
C ARG A 10 -12.45 18.40 -16.80
N SER A 11 -12.99 17.59 -15.90
CA SER A 11 -12.41 17.37 -14.56
C SER A 11 -11.03 16.72 -14.63
N VAL A 12 -10.84 15.71 -15.48
CA VAL A 12 -9.52 15.08 -15.72
C VAL A 12 -8.54 16.09 -16.34
N ALA A 13 -8.98 16.92 -17.29
CA ALA A 13 -8.16 17.96 -17.88
C ALA A 13 -7.73 19.01 -16.83
N ALA A 14 -8.61 19.38 -15.91
CA ALA A 14 -8.29 20.28 -14.80
C ALA A 14 -7.21 19.67 -13.88
N HIS A 15 -7.27 18.37 -13.58
CA HIS A 15 -6.23 17.67 -12.82
C HIS A 15 -4.87 17.68 -13.53
N LYS A 16 -4.84 17.46 -14.85
CA LYS A 16 -3.60 17.53 -15.63
C LYS A 16 -2.96 18.92 -15.56
N GLU A 17 -3.75 19.98 -15.66
CA GLU A 17 -3.24 21.35 -15.53
C GLU A 17 -2.84 21.67 -14.09
N ALA A 18 -3.57 21.19 -13.09
CA ALA A 18 -3.22 21.33 -11.68
C ALA A 18 -1.87 20.67 -11.34
N ILE A 19 -1.59 19.48 -11.90
CA ILE A 19 -0.28 18.83 -11.75
C ILE A 19 0.84 19.74 -12.27
N ARG A 20 0.66 20.31 -13.47
CA ARG A 20 1.64 21.23 -14.07
C ARG A 20 1.89 22.42 -13.16
N TYR A 21 0.82 23.09 -12.75
CA TYR A 21 0.86 24.22 -11.84
C TYR A 21 1.61 23.90 -10.54
N TYR A 22 1.25 22.80 -9.86
CA TYR A 22 1.91 22.43 -8.61
C TYR A 22 3.39 22.04 -8.81
N CYS A 23 3.75 21.40 -9.92
CA CYS A 23 5.15 21.10 -10.23
C CYS A 23 5.96 22.38 -10.46
N GLU A 24 5.41 23.34 -11.19
CA GLU A 24 6.02 24.67 -11.41
C GLU A 24 6.21 25.41 -10.08
N GLU A 25 5.17 25.41 -9.22
CA GLU A 25 5.23 26.06 -7.91
C GLU A 25 6.30 25.46 -6.98
N LEU A 26 6.54 24.15 -7.05
CA LEU A 26 7.62 23.49 -6.34
C LEU A 26 8.99 23.85 -6.92
N ALA A 27 9.10 23.89 -8.24
CA ALA A 27 10.35 24.18 -8.95
C ALA A 27 10.86 25.61 -8.70
N VAL A 28 9.98 26.61 -8.68
CA VAL A 28 10.34 28.01 -8.40
C VAL A 28 10.61 28.30 -6.92
N ARG A 29 10.38 27.32 -6.03
CA ARG A 29 10.63 27.42 -4.58
C ARG A 29 11.64 26.36 -4.10
N PRO A 30 12.87 26.34 -4.65
CA PRO A 30 13.83 25.28 -4.35
C PRO A 30 14.31 25.28 -2.90
N VAL A 31 14.15 26.37 -2.16
CA VAL A 31 14.47 26.51 -0.73
C VAL A 31 13.23 26.53 0.18
N GLY A 32 12.03 26.37 -0.41
CA GLY A 32 10.77 26.28 0.32
C GLY A 32 10.71 25.08 1.26
N TRP A 33 9.78 25.09 2.21
CA TRP A 33 9.67 24.00 3.19
C TRP A 33 9.42 22.65 2.52
N ALA A 34 8.62 22.60 1.44
CA ALA A 34 8.33 21.40 0.68
C ALA A 34 9.62 20.76 0.11
N ALA A 35 10.42 21.56 -0.59
CA ALA A 35 11.70 21.11 -1.14
C ALA A 35 12.70 20.70 -0.04
N ARG A 36 12.78 21.45 1.07
CA ARG A 36 13.61 21.08 2.24
C ARG A 36 13.14 19.77 2.86
N HIS A 37 11.84 19.55 3.00
CA HIS A 37 11.27 18.34 3.57
C HIS A 37 11.56 17.11 2.70
N LEU A 38 11.39 17.23 1.37
CA LEU A 38 11.75 16.18 0.41
C LEU A 38 13.24 15.85 0.47
N ARG A 39 14.13 16.85 0.51
CA ARG A 39 15.58 16.60 0.64
C ARG A 39 15.95 15.98 1.99
N ALA A 40 15.35 16.42 3.09
CA ALA A 40 15.58 15.85 4.42
C ALA A 40 15.18 14.37 4.47
N ARG A 41 14.13 13.98 3.74
CA ARG A 41 13.72 12.58 3.54
C ARG A 41 14.57 11.79 2.54
N ARG A 42 15.64 12.39 2.01
CA ARG A 42 16.47 11.85 0.91
C ARG A 42 15.69 11.55 -0.38
N LEU A 43 14.66 12.34 -0.64
CA LEU A 43 13.83 12.28 -1.85
C LEU A 43 14.17 13.42 -2.85
N GLY A 44 15.42 13.87 -2.86
CA GLY A 44 15.88 14.97 -3.71
C GLY A 44 15.72 14.71 -5.21
N GLN A 45 15.77 13.45 -5.64
CA GLN A 45 15.57 13.02 -7.03
C GLN A 45 14.21 13.43 -7.60
N VAL A 46 13.20 13.64 -6.74
CA VAL A 46 11.88 14.10 -7.15
C VAL A 46 11.92 15.56 -7.64
N LEU A 47 12.88 16.34 -7.15
CA LEU A 47 13.06 17.76 -7.48
C LEU A 47 13.90 17.97 -8.75
N GLU A 48 14.50 16.92 -9.29
CA GLU A 48 15.38 17.02 -10.46
C GLU A 48 14.56 17.31 -11.73
N PRO A 49 15.05 18.18 -12.63
CA PRO A 49 14.47 18.33 -13.95
C PRO A 49 14.37 16.97 -14.67
N GLY A 50 13.20 16.68 -15.24
CA GLY A 50 12.97 15.39 -15.91
C GLY A 50 12.62 14.23 -14.97
N SER A 51 12.46 14.48 -13.66
CA SER A 51 11.87 13.50 -12.74
C SER A 51 10.56 12.93 -13.30
N ARG A 52 10.45 11.60 -13.25
CA ARG A 52 9.22 10.89 -13.57
C ARG A 52 8.14 11.14 -12.52
N TRP A 53 8.54 11.40 -11.27
CA TRP A 53 7.64 11.70 -10.17
C TRP A 53 7.08 13.11 -10.31
N LYS A 54 5.77 13.21 -10.58
CA LYS A 54 5.06 14.49 -10.72
C LYS A 54 4.57 15.01 -9.36
N VAL A 55 5.52 15.17 -8.43
CA VAL A 55 5.24 15.77 -7.12
C VAL A 55 5.30 17.28 -7.24
N GLY A 56 4.31 17.95 -6.67
CA GLY A 56 4.20 19.40 -6.71
C GLY A 56 4.03 20.03 -5.32
N TYR A 57 3.76 21.34 -5.30
CA TYR A 57 3.50 22.11 -4.11
C TYR A 57 2.29 23.02 -4.31
N ALA A 58 1.31 22.91 -3.41
CA ALA A 58 0.20 23.83 -3.28
C ALA A 58 0.62 24.99 -2.35
N PRO A 59 0.69 26.24 -2.85
CA PRO A 59 1.05 27.40 -2.03
C PRO A 59 0.07 27.64 -0.88
N ASP A 60 0.52 28.40 0.11
CA ASP A 60 -0.34 28.90 1.18
C ASP A 60 -1.12 30.12 0.70
N ALA A 61 -2.16 29.88 -0.12
CA ALA A 61 -3.01 30.91 -0.66
C ALA A 61 -4.43 30.39 -0.90
N TRP A 62 -5.42 31.28 -0.85
CA TRP A 62 -6.82 30.89 -0.90
C TRP A 62 -7.32 30.47 -2.27
N CYS A 63 -6.79 31.03 -3.36
CA CYS A 63 -7.37 30.86 -4.69
C CYS A 63 -6.34 30.73 -5.81
N HIS A 64 -5.04 30.52 -5.52
CA HIS A 64 -4.03 30.56 -6.57
C HIS A 64 -4.24 29.48 -7.64
N LEU A 65 -4.54 28.23 -7.25
CA LEU A 65 -4.86 27.19 -8.23
C LEU A 65 -6.15 27.53 -8.96
N SER A 66 -7.19 27.94 -8.23
CA SER A 66 -8.49 28.26 -8.82
C SER A 66 -8.38 29.39 -9.85
N ASP A 67 -7.62 30.44 -9.56
CA ASP A 67 -7.35 31.57 -10.44
C ASP A 67 -6.55 31.13 -11.67
N HIS A 68 -5.52 30.31 -11.47
CA HIS A 68 -4.74 29.72 -12.56
C HIS A 68 -5.65 28.91 -13.50
N LEU A 69 -6.48 28.01 -12.96
CA LEU A 69 -7.37 27.18 -13.76
C LEU A 69 -8.47 28.01 -14.45
N ARG A 70 -9.01 29.05 -13.80
CA ARG A 70 -9.94 29.98 -14.45
C ARG A 70 -9.28 30.70 -15.64
N SER A 71 -8.03 31.15 -15.48
CA SER A 71 -7.27 31.75 -16.58
C SER A 71 -7.02 30.79 -17.76
N ARG A 72 -7.11 29.48 -17.51
CA ARG A 72 -7.02 28.40 -18.51
C ARG A 72 -8.39 27.98 -19.09
N GLY A 73 -9.47 28.67 -18.72
CA GLY A 73 -10.82 28.42 -19.26
C GLY A 73 -11.58 27.28 -18.56
N PHE A 74 -11.18 26.89 -17.35
CA PHE A 74 -11.96 25.98 -16.51
C PHE A 74 -13.00 26.76 -15.70
N GLU A 75 -14.24 26.30 -15.74
CA GLU A 75 -15.34 26.88 -14.97
C GLU A 75 -15.28 26.43 -13.51
N GLU A 76 -15.72 27.30 -12.60
CA GLU A 76 -15.71 27.03 -11.15
C GLU A 76 -16.47 25.75 -10.77
N ARG A 77 -17.60 25.47 -11.44
CA ARG A 77 -18.35 24.22 -11.24
C ARG A 77 -17.50 22.97 -11.52
N VAL A 78 -16.61 23.02 -12.52
CA VAL A 78 -15.71 21.93 -12.86
C VAL A 78 -14.66 21.78 -11.76
N LEU A 79 -14.12 22.89 -11.24
CA LEU A 79 -13.10 22.84 -10.18
C LEU A 79 -13.64 22.23 -8.89
N VAL A 80 -14.88 22.57 -8.53
CA VAL A 80 -15.59 22.01 -7.38
C VAL A 80 -15.95 20.55 -7.62
N ALA A 81 -16.49 20.20 -8.80
CA ALA A 81 -16.83 18.83 -9.16
C ALA A 81 -15.59 17.92 -9.21
N ALA A 82 -14.45 18.44 -9.65
CA ALA A 82 -13.16 17.75 -9.65
C ALA A 82 -12.55 17.62 -8.24
N GLY A 83 -13.08 18.32 -7.24
CA GLY A 83 -12.53 18.31 -5.88
C GLY A 83 -11.24 19.11 -5.71
N LEU A 84 -10.90 19.97 -6.68
CA LEU A 84 -9.74 20.87 -6.63
C LEU A 84 -10.04 22.13 -5.81
N SER A 85 -11.30 22.55 -5.80
CA SER A 85 -11.79 23.72 -5.08
C SER A 85 -12.99 23.37 -4.19
N VAL A 86 -13.29 24.22 -3.21
CA VAL A 86 -14.45 24.12 -2.33
C VAL A 86 -15.19 25.45 -2.28
N VAL A 87 -16.51 25.40 -2.13
CA VAL A 87 -17.34 26.59 -1.95
C VAL A 87 -17.41 26.92 -0.45
N THR A 88 -17.03 28.13 -0.08
CA THR A 88 -17.17 28.64 1.29
C THR A 88 -18.64 28.91 1.63
N ARG A 89 -18.94 29.13 2.92
CA ARG A 89 -20.28 29.55 3.35
C ARG A 89 -20.75 30.87 2.72
N GLY A 90 -19.81 31.74 2.34
CA GLY A 90 -20.09 33.01 1.67
C GLY A 90 -20.25 32.90 0.15
N GLY A 91 -20.21 31.69 -0.42
CA GLY A 91 -20.33 31.46 -1.86
C GLY A 91 -19.03 31.58 -2.66
N TYR A 92 -17.91 31.94 -2.02
CA TYR A 92 -16.62 32.04 -2.70
C TYR A 92 -16.02 30.65 -2.99
N VAL A 93 -15.44 30.48 -4.17
CA VAL A 93 -14.68 29.29 -4.55
C VAL A 93 -13.22 29.47 -4.16
N ILE A 94 -12.70 28.55 -3.36
CA ILE A 94 -11.32 28.59 -2.85
C ILE A 94 -10.63 27.24 -3.08
N ASP A 95 -9.31 27.25 -3.12
CA ASP A 95 -8.47 26.06 -3.28
C ASP A 95 -8.70 25.08 -2.13
N ARG A 96 -8.89 23.80 -2.44
CA ARG A 96 -9.00 22.75 -1.43
C ARG A 96 -7.65 22.51 -0.73
N PHE A 97 -6.58 22.48 -1.52
CA PHE A 97 -5.23 22.17 -1.05
C PHE A 97 -4.42 23.45 -0.93
N ARG A 98 -3.87 23.69 0.27
CA ARG A 98 -3.07 24.87 0.60
C ARG A 98 -1.95 24.46 1.54
N ASP A 99 -0.77 25.06 1.33
CA ASP A 99 0.47 24.76 2.06
C ASP A 99 0.80 23.26 2.16
N ARG A 100 0.80 22.56 1.01
CA ARG A 100 0.92 21.08 0.95
C ARG A 100 1.84 20.61 -0.18
N ILE A 101 2.62 19.56 0.09
CA ILE A 101 3.24 18.75 -0.97
C ILE A 101 2.15 17.91 -1.61
N MET A 102 2.09 17.93 -2.94
CA MET A 102 1.01 17.36 -3.73
C MET A 102 1.47 16.09 -4.44
N PHE A 103 0.76 14.98 -4.23
CA PHE A 103 0.96 13.70 -4.89
C PHE A 103 -0.28 13.37 -5.72
N ALA A 104 -0.13 13.20 -7.03
CA ALA A 104 -1.25 12.91 -7.92
C ALA A 104 -1.62 11.43 -7.91
N GLU A 105 -2.90 11.14 -7.71
CA GLU A 105 -3.46 9.79 -7.81
C GLU A 105 -4.06 9.56 -9.20
N HIS A 106 -3.89 8.36 -9.71
CA HIS A 106 -4.30 7.99 -11.06
C HIS A 106 -5.36 6.89 -11.03
N ASP A 107 -6.27 6.92 -12.00
CA ASP A 107 -7.30 5.90 -12.22
C ASP A 107 -6.77 4.71 -13.05
N ALA A 108 -7.65 3.77 -13.37
CA ALA A 108 -7.32 2.56 -14.13
C ALA A 108 -6.74 2.86 -15.54
N GLU A 109 -7.06 4.01 -16.14
CA GLU A 109 -6.49 4.47 -17.41
C GLU A 109 -5.23 5.32 -17.23
N LEU A 110 -4.67 5.36 -16.02
CA LEU A 110 -3.53 6.20 -15.61
C LEU A 110 -3.77 7.70 -15.84
N ARG A 111 -5.03 8.14 -15.80
CA ARG A 111 -5.39 9.56 -15.86
C ARG A 111 -5.35 10.13 -14.44
N PRO A 112 -4.81 11.34 -14.24
CA PRO A 112 -4.83 11.96 -12.93
C PRO A 112 -6.27 12.38 -12.60
N VAL A 113 -6.76 11.92 -11.45
CA VAL A 113 -8.15 12.15 -11.01
C VAL A 113 -8.25 12.67 -9.59
N GLY A 114 -7.13 12.77 -8.87
CA GLY A 114 -7.12 13.29 -7.52
C GLY A 114 -5.71 13.53 -7.00
N PHE A 115 -5.66 13.99 -5.76
CA PHE A 115 -4.45 14.30 -5.03
C PHE A 115 -4.50 13.84 -3.57
N ILE A 116 -3.31 13.50 -3.07
CA ILE A 116 -2.97 13.41 -1.65
C ILE A 116 -2.06 14.60 -1.33
N GLY A 117 -2.48 15.46 -0.40
CA GLY A 117 -1.77 16.65 0.02
C GLY A 117 -1.17 16.50 1.41
N ARG A 118 0.16 16.50 1.51
CA ARG A 118 0.91 16.42 2.78
C ARG A 118 1.29 17.81 3.28
N GLY A 119 0.73 18.25 4.40
CA GLY A 119 1.07 19.52 5.07
C GLY A 119 2.31 19.42 5.97
N ARG A 120 2.66 20.51 6.65
CA ARG A 120 3.89 20.62 7.47
C ARG A 120 3.92 19.74 8.72
N GLY A 121 2.77 19.36 9.27
CA GLY A 121 2.64 18.58 10.52
C GLY A 121 1.27 18.73 11.16
N GLY A 122 1.06 18.09 12.32
CA GLY A 122 -0.18 18.21 13.11
C GLY A 122 -1.34 17.32 12.65
N THR A 123 -2.52 17.52 13.26
CA THR A 123 -3.77 16.91 12.83
C THR A 123 -4.11 17.32 11.39
N GLY A 124 -4.54 16.37 10.55
CA GLY A 124 -4.77 16.65 9.13
C GLY A 124 -3.47 16.80 8.31
N ALA A 125 -2.37 16.21 8.80
CA ALA A 125 -1.09 16.09 8.10
C ALA A 125 -1.25 15.64 6.65
N TYR A 126 -2.17 14.71 6.38
CA TYR A 126 -2.57 14.30 5.04
C TYR A 126 -4.01 14.73 4.77
N LEU A 127 -4.25 15.23 3.56
CA LEU A 127 -5.58 15.57 3.05
C LEU A 127 -5.75 14.88 1.71
N ASN A 128 -6.80 14.09 1.56
CA ASN A 128 -7.15 13.47 0.29
C ASN A 128 -8.20 14.29 -0.45
N THR A 129 -8.29 14.07 -1.75
CA THR A 129 -9.42 14.54 -2.55
C THR A 129 -10.71 13.90 -2.01
N SER A 130 -11.79 14.66 -1.94
CA SER A 130 -13.10 14.09 -1.59
C SER A 130 -13.58 13.19 -2.75
N THR A 131 -14.46 12.23 -2.47
CA THR A 131 -15.06 11.42 -3.54
C THR A 131 -15.73 12.32 -4.59
N THR A 132 -15.44 12.09 -5.86
CA THR A 132 -16.04 12.79 -7.02
C THR A 132 -16.56 11.78 -8.04
N SER A 133 -17.06 12.26 -9.18
CA SER A 133 -17.43 11.40 -10.31
C SER A 133 -16.23 10.69 -10.95
N VAL A 134 -15.04 11.29 -10.86
CA VAL A 134 -13.78 10.76 -11.44
C VAL A 134 -12.84 10.18 -10.38
N TYR A 135 -13.04 10.49 -9.09
CA TYR A 135 -12.19 10.06 -8.00
C TYR A 135 -12.92 9.19 -6.98
N ARG A 136 -12.40 7.98 -6.78
CA ARG A 136 -12.71 7.15 -5.61
C ARG A 136 -11.41 6.56 -5.08
N LYS A 137 -11.13 6.77 -3.79
CA LYS A 137 -9.90 6.31 -3.14
C LYS A 137 -9.60 4.82 -3.39
N GLY A 138 -10.61 3.97 -3.30
CA GLY A 138 -10.47 2.52 -3.54
C GLY A 138 -10.32 2.14 -5.02
N GLN A 139 -10.17 3.09 -5.94
CA GLN A 139 -10.01 2.86 -7.39
C GLN A 139 -8.84 3.68 -7.96
N THR A 140 -8.02 4.28 -7.09
CA THR A 140 -6.90 5.13 -7.49
C THR A 140 -5.61 4.68 -6.82
N LEU A 141 -4.48 4.91 -7.49
CA LEU A 141 -3.15 4.60 -6.97
C LEU A 141 -2.17 5.75 -7.21
N PHE A 142 -1.25 5.93 -6.26
CA PHE A 142 -0.09 6.78 -6.42
C PHE A 142 1.14 5.95 -6.81
N GLY A 143 1.96 6.45 -7.75
CA GLY A 143 3.24 5.86 -8.15
C GLY A 143 3.15 4.86 -9.30
N ILE A 144 1.96 4.45 -9.71
CA ILE A 144 1.77 3.50 -10.82
C ILE A 144 2.06 4.15 -12.19
N ALA A 145 1.58 5.38 -12.42
CA ALA A 145 1.75 6.06 -13.70
C ALA A 145 3.22 6.46 -13.90
N GLU A 146 3.87 6.93 -12.83
CA GLU A 146 5.30 7.29 -12.80
C GLU A 146 6.22 6.11 -13.13
N GLN A 147 5.75 4.87 -12.95
CA GLN A 147 6.56 3.65 -13.03
C GLN A 147 6.00 2.62 -14.01
N GLN A 148 5.04 3.01 -14.86
CA GLN A 148 4.34 2.11 -15.80
C GLN A 148 5.33 1.34 -16.68
N ARG A 149 6.35 2.01 -17.22
CA ARG A 149 7.35 1.37 -18.09
C ARG A 149 8.14 0.29 -17.36
N GLN A 150 8.51 0.54 -16.11
CA GLN A 150 9.24 -0.42 -15.28
C GLN A 150 8.36 -1.63 -14.94
N LEU A 151 7.10 -1.39 -14.55
CA LEU A 151 6.12 -2.45 -14.28
C LEU A 151 5.88 -3.34 -15.50
N ALA A 152 5.81 -2.74 -16.70
CA ALA A 152 5.62 -3.47 -17.95
C ALA A 152 6.81 -4.38 -18.32
N VAL A 153 8.04 -4.03 -17.89
CA VAL A 153 9.26 -4.83 -18.17
C VAL A 153 9.69 -5.71 -16.99
N GLY A 154 8.78 -5.98 -16.04
CA GLY A 154 8.99 -6.97 -15.00
C GLY A 154 9.61 -6.44 -13.69
N ALA A 155 9.58 -5.12 -13.45
CA ALA A 155 9.90 -4.60 -12.13
C ALA A 155 8.89 -5.12 -11.09
N VAL A 156 9.36 -5.49 -9.91
CA VAL A 156 8.51 -6.05 -8.85
C VAL A 156 7.73 -4.92 -8.17
N PRO A 157 6.39 -4.94 -8.20
CA PRO A 157 5.60 -3.98 -7.45
C PRO A 157 5.76 -4.19 -5.94
N VAL A 158 5.93 -3.08 -5.22
CA VAL A 158 5.99 -3.04 -3.75
C VAL A 158 4.85 -2.16 -3.24
N LEU A 159 3.94 -2.78 -2.50
CA LEU A 159 2.78 -2.13 -1.90
C LEU A 159 3.21 -1.51 -0.57
N VAL A 160 2.94 -0.21 -0.44
CA VAL A 160 3.25 0.57 0.76
C VAL A 160 2.04 1.43 1.14
N GLU A 161 2.02 1.93 2.37
CA GLU A 161 0.93 2.77 2.86
C GLU A 161 1.09 4.24 2.43
N GLY A 162 2.28 4.80 2.60
CA GLY A 162 2.54 6.23 2.37
C GLY A 162 3.06 6.58 0.97
N THR A 163 2.78 7.81 0.55
CA THR A 163 3.29 8.35 -0.72
C THR A 163 4.81 8.50 -0.69
N PHE A 164 5.39 8.92 0.43
CA PHE A 164 6.84 8.99 0.56
C PHE A 164 7.51 7.62 0.45
N ASP A 165 6.87 6.58 1.00
CA ASP A 165 7.38 5.21 0.95
C ASP A 165 7.43 4.71 -0.49
N ALA A 166 6.41 5.04 -1.29
CA ALA A 166 6.34 4.64 -2.69
C ALA A 166 7.51 5.26 -3.49
N VAL A 167 7.80 6.53 -3.24
CA VAL A 167 8.97 7.21 -3.82
C VAL A 167 10.28 6.58 -3.32
N SER A 168 10.36 6.25 -2.03
CA SER A 168 11.55 5.65 -1.41
C SER A 168 11.90 4.28 -1.99
N VAL A 169 10.90 3.43 -2.23
CA VAL A 169 11.07 2.16 -2.96
C VAL A 169 11.62 2.43 -4.35
N GLY A 170 11.01 3.36 -5.10
CA GLY A 170 11.44 3.69 -6.45
C GLY A 170 12.90 4.18 -6.53
N ALA A 171 13.43 4.73 -5.43
CA ALA A 171 14.80 5.21 -5.31
C ALA A 171 15.84 4.10 -5.01
N CYS A 172 15.44 2.91 -4.55
CA CYS A 172 16.39 1.84 -4.21
C CYS A 172 16.71 0.87 -5.36
N SER A 173 15.91 0.93 -6.44
CA SER A 173 16.09 0.18 -7.68
C SER A 173 17.46 0.37 -8.32
N ASN A 174 17.97 -0.68 -8.96
CA ASN A 174 19.25 -0.67 -9.67
C ASN A 174 19.15 -1.43 -11.00
N ARG A 175 20.28 -1.56 -11.72
CA ARG A 175 20.31 -2.22 -13.03
C ARG A 175 19.99 -3.73 -12.98
N ARG A 176 20.19 -4.39 -11.84
CA ARG A 176 20.00 -5.83 -11.67
C ARG A 176 18.59 -6.19 -11.21
N ARG A 177 18.00 -5.38 -10.33
CA ARG A 177 16.66 -5.57 -9.79
C ARG A 177 15.96 -4.22 -9.68
N GLN A 178 14.73 -4.19 -10.18
CA GLN A 178 13.87 -3.01 -10.14
C GLN A 178 12.65 -3.30 -9.27
N TRP A 179 12.36 -2.37 -8.37
CA TRP A 179 11.16 -2.32 -7.55
C TRP A 179 10.39 -1.04 -7.88
N CYS A 180 9.07 -1.16 -7.91
CA CYS A 180 8.16 -0.04 -8.13
C CYS A 180 7.30 0.15 -6.90
N GLY A 181 7.51 1.23 -6.16
CA GLY A 181 6.69 1.54 -4.99
C GLY A 181 5.35 2.10 -5.40
N VAL A 182 4.26 1.52 -4.91
CA VAL A 182 2.90 1.97 -5.20
C VAL A 182 2.16 2.12 -3.87
N SER A 183 1.44 3.23 -3.71
CA SER A 183 0.67 3.53 -2.50
C SER A 183 -0.81 3.61 -2.83
N SER A 184 -1.64 3.06 -1.93
CA SER A 184 -3.10 3.18 -1.94
C SER A 184 -3.60 4.47 -1.28
N GLY A 185 -2.71 5.31 -0.76
CA GLY A 185 -3.06 6.52 0.00
C GLY A 185 -3.73 6.23 1.35
N GLY A 186 -3.49 5.06 1.95
CA GLY A 186 -4.06 4.63 3.24
C GLY A 186 -3.74 3.19 3.62
N THR A 187 -4.45 2.67 4.63
CA THR A 187 -4.08 1.44 5.35
C THR A 187 -4.63 0.13 4.75
N SER A 188 -5.55 0.18 3.78
CA SER A 188 -6.06 -1.03 3.11
C SER A 188 -6.09 -0.87 1.60
N TRP A 189 -5.68 -1.93 0.90
CA TRP A 189 -5.79 -2.07 -0.55
C TRP A 189 -7.14 -2.70 -0.91
N SER A 190 -7.79 -2.16 -1.94
CA SER A 190 -9.03 -2.73 -2.49
C SER A 190 -8.75 -3.75 -3.60
N ALA A 191 -9.77 -4.54 -3.96
CA ALA A 191 -9.70 -5.45 -5.09
C ALA A 191 -9.48 -4.70 -6.41
N GLU A 192 -10.10 -3.54 -6.59
CA GLU A 192 -9.96 -2.71 -7.79
C GLU A 192 -8.54 -2.14 -7.93
N GLN A 193 -7.92 -1.71 -6.82
CA GLN A 193 -6.53 -1.27 -6.79
C GLN A 193 -5.57 -2.42 -7.14
N ILE A 194 -5.81 -3.62 -6.60
CA ILE A 194 -5.00 -4.81 -6.90
C ILE A 194 -5.14 -5.20 -8.38
N ALA A 195 -6.36 -5.22 -8.91
CA ALA A 195 -6.63 -5.51 -10.32
C ALA A 195 -5.96 -4.48 -11.24
N MET A 196 -6.06 -3.19 -10.89
CA MET A 196 -5.38 -2.11 -11.60
C MET A 196 -3.86 -2.28 -11.59
N LEU A 197 -3.25 -2.59 -10.45
CA LEU A 197 -1.81 -2.85 -10.37
C LEU A 197 -1.40 -4.06 -11.22
N ARG A 198 -2.15 -5.16 -11.14
CA ARG A 198 -1.88 -6.38 -11.90
C ARG A 198 -1.99 -6.13 -13.41
N HIS A 199 -2.93 -5.29 -13.86
CA HIS A 199 -3.07 -4.94 -15.27
C HIS A 199 -1.79 -4.33 -15.87
N TYR A 200 -1.08 -3.49 -15.11
CA TYR A 200 0.15 -2.83 -15.57
C TYR A 200 1.44 -3.57 -15.22
N SER A 201 1.39 -4.58 -14.34
CA SER A 201 2.55 -5.33 -13.87
C SER A 201 2.68 -6.68 -14.57
N THR A 202 3.80 -6.90 -15.28
CA THR A 202 4.12 -8.23 -15.84
C THR A 202 4.80 -9.17 -14.83
N SER A 203 5.18 -8.65 -13.65
CA SER A 203 5.72 -9.47 -12.57
C SER A 203 4.64 -10.36 -11.95
N ASP A 204 4.93 -11.66 -11.84
CA ASP A 204 4.14 -12.62 -11.06
C ASP A 204 4.36 -12.52 -9.55
N THR A 205 5.31 -11.69 -9.13
CA THR A 205 5.66 -11.42 -7.75
C THR A 205 5.18 -10.04 -7.33
N VAL A 206 4.67 -9.95 -6.11
CA VAL A 206 4.34 -8.69 -5.41
C VAL A 206 4.93 -8.72 -4.00
N ILE A 207 5.43 -7.57 -3.54
CA ILE A 207 5.97 -7.41 -2.18
C ILE A 207 5.06 -6.48 -1.39
N VAL A 208 4.69 -6.86 -0.17
CA VAL A 208 4.05 -5.98 0.81
C VAL A 208 5.12 -5.43 1.76
N ALA A 209 5.19 -4.12 1.90
CA ALA A 209 6.15 -3.43 2.77
C ALA A 209 5.44 -2.36 3.60
N PHE A 210 4.53 -2.82 4.46
CA PHE A 210 3.83 -1.98 5.43
C PHE A 210 4.68 -1.77 6.68
N ASP A 211 4.26 -0.83 7.53
CA ASP A 211 5.02 -0.41 8.70
C ASP A 211 5.33 -1.60 9.62
N GLY A 212 6.56 -1.63 10.15
CA GLY A 212 7.04 -2.69 11.04
C GLY A 212 6.48 -2.66 12.46
N ASP A 213 5.32 -2.04 12.66
CA ASP A 213 4.66 -1.90 13.97
C ASP A 213 3.62 -3.01 14.23
N ALA A 214 2.97 -2.95 15.39
CA ALA A 214 1.96 -3.94 15.79
C ALA A 214 0.71 -3.93 14.90
N ALA A 215 0.41 -2.84 14.19
CA ALA A 215 -0.76 -2.71 13.33
C ALA A 215 -0.47 -3.09 11.86
N GLY A 216 0.73 -2.82 11.37
CA GLY A 216 1.15 -3.02 9.99
C GLY A 216 1.31 -4.50 9.62
N ARG A 217 1.80 -5.34 10.54
CA ARG A 217 1.93 -6.79 10.30
C ARG A 217 0.57 -7.48 10.07
N PRO A 218 -0.44 -7.33 10.94
CA PRO A 218 -1.80 -7.81 10.65
C PRO A 218 -2.39 -7.19 9.37
N ALA A 219 -2.12 -5.90 9.10
CA ALA A 219 -2.58 -5.25 7.87
C ALA A 219 -2.01 -5.90 6.61
N ALA A 220 -0.73 -6.26 6.63
CA ALA A 220 -0.10 -6.99 5.53
C ALA A 220 -0.75 -8.35 5.32
N VAL A 221 -0.96 -9.12 6.40
CA VAL A 221 -1.59 -10.47 6.32
C VAL A 221 -3.01 -10.42 5.76
N ARG A 222 -3.79 -9.38 6.07
CA ARG A 222 -5.13 -9.19 5.47
C ARG A 222 -5.11 -9.08 3.94
N GLN A 223 -3.98 -8.67 3.35
CA GLN A 223 -3.83 -8.58 1.89
C GLN A 223 -3.50 -9.92 1.23
N LEU A 224 -3.20 -10.98 1.99
CA LEU A 224 -2.75 -12.25 1.43
C LEU A 224 -3.78 -12.90 0.49
N GLY A 225 -5.06 -12.93 0.88
CA GLY A 225 -6.12 -13.49 0.05
C GLY A 225 -6.28 -12.72 -1.27
N PRO A 226 -6.62 -11.42 -1.23
CA PRO A 226 -6.78 -10.60 -2.44
C PRO A 226 -5.55 -10.59 -3.35
N LEU A 227 -4.34 -10.54 -2.80
CA LEU A 227 -3.11 -10.58 -3.59
C LEU A 227 -2.83 -11.97 -4.18
N GLY A 228 -3.19 -13.04 -3.47
CA GLY A 228 -3.01 -14.41 -3.93
C GLY A 228 -3.89 -14.78 -5.14
N GLU A 229 -4.99 -14.06 -5.34
CA GLU A 229 -5.82 -14.18 -6.55
C GLU A 229 -5.17 -13.51 -7.78
N ALA A 230 -4.38 -12.45 -7.56
CA ALA A 230 -3.80 -11.64 -8.63
C ALA A 230 -2.33 -11.97 -8.94
N PHE A 231 -1.57 -12.49 -7.97
CA PHE A 231 -0.13 -12.75 -8.08
C PHE A 231 0.22 -14.16 -7.63
N ARG A 232 1.17 -14.77 -8.35
CA ARG A 232 1.67 -16.12 -8.04
C ARG A 232 2.53 -16.13 -6.76
N HIS A 233 3.29 -15.07 -6.54
CA HIS A 233 4.19 -14.95 -5.40
C HIS A 233 3.85 -13.69 -4.60
N VAL A 234 3.24 -13.87 -3.44
CA VAL A 234 2.96 -12.78 -2.50
C VAL A 234 3.98 -12.82 -1.38
N LEU A 235 4.87 -11.82 -1.37
CA LEU A 235 5.99 -11.72 -0.46
C LEU A 235 5.78 -10.56 0.51
N VAL A 236 6.50 -10.59 1.63
CA VAL A 236 6.60 -9.51 2.60
C VAL A 236 8.06 -9.12 2.81
N ALA A 237 8.31 -7.82 2.93
CA ALA A 237 9.58 -7.29 3.40
C ALA A 237 9.44 -6.94 4.88
N ASP A 238 10.16 -7.67 5.75
CA ASP A 238 10.16 -7.37 7.19
C ASP A 238 10.97 -6.10 7.45
N LEU A 239 10.28 -4.97 7.58
CA LEU A 239 10.91 -3.71 7.94
C LEU A 239 11.36 -3.73 9.41
N PRO A 240 12.46 -3.05 9.76
CA PRO A 240 12.87 -2.92 11.16
C PRO A 240 11.76 -2.29 12.02
N HIS A 241 11.76 -2.61 13.30
CA HIS A 241 10.73 -2.18 14.27
C HIS A 241 10.40 -0.68 14.14
N GLU A 242 9.10 -0.38 14.01
CA GLU A 242 8.54 0.98 13.89
C GLU A 242 9.19 1.82 12.78
N ARG A 243 9.62 1.18 11.68
CA ARG A 243 10.15 1.89 10.52
C ARG A 243 9.34 1.65 9.26
N ASP A 244 9.10 2.74 8.55
CA ASP A 244 8.60 2.76 7.17
C ASP A 244 9.77 2.82 6.15
N PRO A 245 9.54 2.52 4.86
CA PRO A 245 10.56 2.64 3.81
C PRO A 245 11.23 4.03 3.75
N SER A 246 10.47 5.11 3.95
CA SER A 246 10.99 6.49 3.93
C SER A 246 11.96 6.79 5.07
N GLN A 247 11.72 6.24 6.26
CA GLN A 247 12.54 6.36 7.45
C GLN A 247 13.79 5.49 7.35
N ILE A 248 13.71 4.31 6.74
CA ILE A 248 14.89 3.49 6.44
C ILE A 248 15.79 4.22 5.45
N LEU A 249 15.22 4.86 4.42
CA LEU A 249 15.99 5.61 3.43
C LEU A 249 16.78 6.76 4.06
N GLN A 250 16.24 7.40 5.10
CA GLN A 250 16.91 8.52 5.81
C GLN A 250 18.17 8.10 6.59
N LEU A 251 18.28 6.84 6.97
CA LEU A 251 19.43 6.31 7.70
C LEU A 251 20.75 6.38 6.91
N GLY A 252 21.87 6.25 7.62
CA GLY A 252 23.18 6.03 7.01
C GLY A 252 23.17 4.77 6.13
N ASN A 253 23.66 4.89 4.90
CA ASN A 253 23.55 3.86 3.85
C ASN A 253 22.09 3.42 3.55
N GLY A 254 21.12 4.32 3.70
CA GLY A 254 19.69 4.02 3.60
C GLY A 254 19.27 3.30 2.32
N VAL A 255 19.80 3.69 1.16
CA VAL A 255 19.53 2.99 -0.13
C VAL A 255 19.91 1.52 -0.06
N ARG A 256 21.10 1.21 0.48
CA ARG A 256 21.58 -0.18 0.62
C ARG A 256 20.76 -0.94 1.65
N ARG A 257 20.40 -0.30 2.78
CA ARG A 257 19.57 -0.89 3.83
C ARG A 257 18.17 -1.23 3.33
N LEU A 258 17.52 -0.30 2.65
CA LEU A 258 16.18 -0.49 2.11
C LEU A 258 16.18 -1.57 1.02
N ARG A 259 17.17 -1.53 0.11
CA ARG A 259 17.35 -2.59 -0.90
C ARG A 259 17.48 -3.96 -0.28
N ALA A 260 18.27 -4.10 0.79
CA ALA A 260 18.45 -5.37 1.48
C ALA A 260 17.12 -5.94 2.00
N GLN A 261 16.15 -5.09 2.39
CA GLN A 261 14.82 -5.57 2.80
C GLN A 261 14.05 -6.21 1.64
N PHE A 262 14.17 -5.65 0.43
CA PHE A 262 13.50 -6.18 -0.75
C PHE A 262 14.24 -7.34 -1.43
N GLU A 263 15.53 -7.51 -1.12
CA GLU A 263 16.32 -8.67 -1.53
C GLU A 263 16.10 -9.87 -0.59
N ASN A 264 15.81 -9.62 0.70
CA ASN A 264 15.58 -10.64 1.73
C ASN A 264 14.10 -10.73 2.13
N THR A 265 13.22 -10.84 1.13
CA THR A 265 11.79 -11.04 1.39
C THR A 265 11.47 -12.50 1.69
N ARG A 266 10.32 -12.73 2.31
CA ARG A 266 9.77 -14.08 2.57
C ARG A 266 8.30 -14.17 2.15
N PRO A 267 7.72 -15.37 2.00
CA PRO A 267 6.30 -15.52 1.70
C PRO A 267 5.43 -14.82 2.75
N LEU A 268 4.44 -14.05 2.31
CA LEU A 268 3.49 -13.39 3.22
C LEU A 268 2.67 -14.43 4.01
N ALA A 269 2.45 -15.62 3.44
CA ALA A 269 1.86 -16.76 4.13
C ALA A 269 2.64 -17.18 5.38
N SER A 270 3.98 -17.14 5.35
CA SER A 270 4.82 -17.45 6.50
C SER A 270 4.62 -16.44 7.64
N LEU A 271 4.40 -15.16 7.32
CA LEU A 271 4.03 -14.14 8.32
C LEU A 271 2.64 -14.41 8.91
N ALA A 272 1.67 -14.81 8.08
CA ALA A 272 0.33 -15.17 8.57
C ALA A 272 0.38 -16.31 9.60
N ILE A 273 1.16 -17.36 9.31
CA ILE A 273 1.35 -18.48 10.22
C ILE A 273 2.07 -18.00 11.50
N GLU A 274 3.10 -17.17 11.38
CA GLU A 274 3.82 -16.62 12.54
C GLU A 274 2.92 -15.82 13.48
N LEU A 275 2.05 -14.95 12.94
CA LEU A 275 1.10 -14.18 13.74
C LEU A 275 0.08 -15.09 14.44
N GLU A 276 -0.43 -16.11 13.75
CA GLU A 276 -1.36 -17.07 14.33
C GLU A 276 -0.69 -17.85 15.47
N LEU A 277 0.51 -18.39 15.26
CA LEU A 277 1.27 -19.08 16.32
C LEU A 277 1.58 -18.17 17.52
N GLY A 278 1.77 -16.86 17.29
CA GLY A 278 1.98 -15.88 18.37
C GLY A 278 0.84 -15.85 19.38
N ARG A 279 -0.40 -16.13 18.95
CA ARG A 279 -1.59 -16.22 19.83
C ARG A 279 -1.51 -17.39 20.81
N TRP A 280 -0.75 -18.42 20.46
CA TRP A 280 -0.55 -19.62 21.27
C TRP A 280 0.69 -19.54 22.18
N SER A 281 1.47 -18.45 22.10
CA SER A 281 2.78 -18.30 22.76
C SER A 281 2.79 -18.65 24.26
N ARG A 282 1.68 -18.41 24.98
CA ARG A 282 1.55 -18.69 26.42
C ARG A 282 1.41 -20.18 26.78
N VAL A 283 1.16 -21.05 25.81
CA VAL A 283 0.88 -22.48 26.04
C VAL A 283 1.80 -23.41 25.22
N LEU A 284 2.81 -22.86 24.53
CA LEU A 284 3.72 -23.65 23.70
C LEU A 284 4.71 -24.49 24.53
N ASP A 285 4.82 -24.29 25.84
CA ASP A 285 5.56 -25.17 26.74
C ASP A 285 4.82 -26.50 27.03
N HIS A 286 3.50 -26.52 26.84
CA HIS A 286 2.67 -27.72 27.01
C HIS A 286 2.47 -28.49 25.70
N ALA A 287 2.54 -29.83 25.76
CA ALA A 287 2.34 -30.68 24.57
C ALA A 287 1.00 -30.43 23.87
N VAL A 288 -0.09 -30.28 24.64
CA VAL A 288 -1.42 -29.96 24.11
C VAL A 288 -1.42 -28.61 23.39
N GLY A 289 -0.78 -27.58 23.96
CA GLY A 289 -0.71 -26.27 23.33
C GLY A 289 0.06 -26.27 22.01
N ARG A 290 1.16 -27.04 21.92
CA ARG A 290 1.92 -27.20 20.67
C ARG A 290 1.11 -27.87 19.57
N VAL A 291 0.35 -28.91 19.90
CA VAL A 291 -0.54 -29.61 18.95
C VAL A 291 -1.71 -28.72 18.53
N SER A 292 -2.35 -28.02 19.47
CA SER A 292 -3.45 -27.09 19.14
C SER A 292 -2.99 -25.94 18.25
N ALA A 293 -1.79 -25.39 18.49
CA ALA A 293 -1.19 -24.38 17.63
C ALA A 293 -0.91 -24.91 16.21
N LEU A 294 -0.45 -26.16 16.09
CA LEU A 294 -0.30 -26.83 14.80
C LEU A 294 -1.63 -26.95 14.07
N TRP A 295 -2.69 -27.44 14.73
CA TRP A 295 -4.02 -27.56 14.13
C TRP A 295 -4.60 -26.23 13.66
N ALA A 296 -4.34 -25.14 14.39
CA ALA A 296 -4.78 -23.80 14.01
C ALA A 296 -4.22 -23.35 12.64
N VAL A 297 -3.04 -23.83 12.25
CA VAL A 297 -2.36 -23.43 11.01
C VAL A 297 -2.32 -24.53 9.94
N ALA A 298 -2.53 -25.80 10.31
CA ALA A 298 -2.39 -26.96 9.43
C ALA A 298 -3.25 -26.85 8.17
N GLY A 299 -4.53 -26.49 8.32
CA GLY A 299 -5.44 -26.33 7.18
C GLY A 299 -5.07 -25.18 6.24
N PHE A 300 -4.45 -24.13 6.76
CA PHE A 300 -3.92 -23.04 5.93
C PHE A 300 -2.64 -23.46 5.20
N VAL A 301 -1.71 -24.10 5.90
CA VAL A 301 -0.46 -24.62 5.33
C VAL A 301 -0.76 -25.62 4.19
N ALA A 302 -1.75 -26.50 4.40
CA ALA A 302 -2.18 -27.49 3.42
C ALA A 302 -2.65 -26.91 2.08
N GLN A 303 -3.08 -25.64 2.05
CA GLN A 303 -3.53 -24.93 0.85
C GLN A 303 -2.41 -24.18 0.12
N LEU A 304 -1.21 -24.14 0.69
CA LEU A 304 -0.07 -23.45 0.08
C LEU A 304 0.50 -24.25 -1.11
N PRO A 305 1.21 -23.59 -2.04
CA PRO A 305 2.01 -24.27 -3.05
C PRO A 305 2.97 -25.29 -2.42
N THR A 306 3.12 -26.47 -3.04
CA THR A 306 3.90 -27.61 -2.50
C THR A 306 5.30 -27.25 -1.98
N PRO A 307 6.11 -26.39 -2.65
CA PRO A 307 7.41 -26.00 -2.09
C PRO A 307 7.29 -25.29 -0.74
N LEU A 308 6.29 -24.41 -0.58
CA LEU A 308 6.04 -23.70 0.67
C LEU A 308 5.52 -24.63 1.76
N VAL A 309 4.72 -25.65 1.41
CA VAL A 309 4.27 -26.67 2.37
C VAL A 309 5.47 -27.36 3.02
N SER A 310 6.43 -27.79 2.21
CA SER A 310 7.64 -28.48 2.70
C SER A 310 8.47 -27.59 3.63
N ASP A 311 8.69 -26.34 3.24
CA ASP A 311 9.44 -25.36 4.05
C ASP A 311 8.74 -25.07 5.39
N GLU A 312 7.41 -24.91 5.35
CA GLU A 312 6.60 -24.65 6.55
C GLU A 312 6.54 -25.86 7.48
N ILE A 313 6.46 -27.11 6.97
CA ILE A 313 6.55 -28.32 7.82
C ILE A 313 7.86 -28.32 8.61
N GLY A 314 9.00 -28.07 7.95
CA GLY A 314 10.30 -28.02 8.60
C GLY A 314 10.44 -26.85 9.58
N ARG A 315 9.78 -25.72 9.32
CA ARG A 315 9.74 -24.57 10.25
C ARG A 315 8.85 -24.87 11.45
N LEU A 316 7.65 -25.39 11.25
CA LEU A 316 6.69 -25.73 12.30
C LEU A 316 7.24 -26.81 13.23
N SER A 317 7.92 -27.83 12.69
CA SER A 317 8.61 -28.85 13.49
C SER A 317 9.59 -28.23 14.49
N ARG A 318 10.40 -27.25 14.04
CA ARG A 318 11.35 -26.55 14.92
C ARG A 318 10.68 -25.60 15.91
N VAL A 319 9.73 -24.78 15.45
CA VAL A 319 9.06 -23.78 16.28
C VAL A 319 8.18 -24.42 17.36
N LEU A 320 7.49 -25.50 17.01
CA LEU A 320 6.59 -26.23 17.90
C LEU A 320 7.27 -27.42 18.56
N ASN A 321 8.58 -27.65 18.38
CA ASN A 321 9.30 -28.80 18.94
C ASN A 321 8.52 -30.12 18.79
N LEU A 322 8.04 -30.37 17.56
CA LEU A 322 7.31 -31.57 17.17
C LEU A 322 8.10 -32.31 16.09
N ASP A 323 7.97 -33.63 16.05
CA ASP A 323 8.56 -34.43 14.99
C ASP A 323 8.00 -34.02 13.61
N ALA A 324 8.87 -33.98 12.60
CA ALA A 324 8.49 -33.54 11.25
C ALA A 324 7.45 -34.46 10.60
N ALA A 325 7.46 -35.76 10.90
CA ALA A 325 6.45 -36.70 10.41
C ALA A 325 5.09 -36.45 11.07
N THR A 326 5.06 -36.07 12.35
CA THR A 326 3.82 -35.63 13.02
C THR A 326 3.26 -34.38 12.34
N VAL A 327 4.09 -33.33 12.16
CA VAL A 327 3.66 -32.10 11.49
C VAL A 327 3.16 -32.38 10.07
N SER A 328 3.90 -33.18 9.29
CA SER A 328 3.50 -33.56 7.94
C SER A 328 2.17 -34.29 7.92
N ARG A 329 1.92 -35.21 8.87
CA ARG A 329 0.66 -35.95 8.96
C ARG A 329 -0.50 -35.01 9.22
N GLU A 330 -0.40 -34.14 10.22
CA GLU A 330 -1.48 -33.20 10.58
C GLU A 330 -1.79 -32.21 9.43
N VAL A 331 -0.76 -31.74 8.71
CA VAL A 331 -0.95 -30.89 7.53
C VAL A 331 -1.65 -31.66 6.39
N LEU A 332 -1.28 -32.92 6.15
CA LEU A 332 -1.92 -33.75 5.11
C LEU A 332 -3.36 -34.14 5.49
N ASP A 333 -3.61 -34.47 6.76
CA ASP A 333 -4.94 -34.82 7.26
C ASP A 333 -5.91 -33.62 7.16
N ALA A 334 -5.39 -32.40 7.31
CA ALA A 334 -6.15 -31.18 7.09
C ALA A 334 -6.62 -30.98 5.63
N VAL A 335 -5.99 -31.63 4.64
CA VAL A 335 -6.49 -31.66 3.23
C VAL A 335 -7.78 -32.47 3.14
N GLY A 336 -7.88 -33.56 3.91
CA GLY A 336 -9.02 -34.49 3.92
C GLY A 336 -10.23 -33.96 4.69
N GLN A 337 -10.02 -33.07 5.68
CA GLN A 337 -11.07 -32.38 6.39
C GLN A 337 -11.55 -31.15 5.61
N ARG A 338 -12.27 -31.36 4.50
CA ARG A 338 -13.17 -30.32 3.96
C ARG A 338 -14.15 -29.94 5.08
N PRO A 339 -14.22 -28.68 5.55
CA PRO A 339 -15.33 -28.29 6.41
C PRO A 339 -16.62 -28.45 5.59
N ALA A 340 -17.56 -29.25 6.09
CA ALA A 340 -18.93 -29.24 5.61
C ALA A 340 -19.43 -27.78 5.65
N ARG A 341 -19.91 -27.26 4.51
CA ARG A 341 -20.45 -25.91 4.39
C ARG A 341 -21.41 -25.59 5.55
N PRO A 342 -21.19 -24.52 6.32
CA PRO A 342 -22.28 -23.75 6.88
C PRO A 342 -22.73 -22.75 5.80
N ARG A 343 -24.02 -22.75 5.44
CA ARG A 343 -24.63 -21.69 4.62
C ARG A 343 -24.68 -20.40 5.44
N VAL A 344 -23.63 -19.57 5.40
CA VAL A 344 -23.66 -18.11 5.62
C VAL A 344 -22.45 -17.53 4.86
N ARG A 345 -22.62 -16.36 4.19
CA ARG A 345 -21.56 -15.59 3.53
C ARG A 345 -20.28 -15.58 4.38
N ARG A 346 -19.14 -16.03 3.84
CA ARG A 346 -17.88 -16.14 4.57
C ARG A 346 -16.79 -15.31 3.89
N GLU A 347 -16.42 -14.23 4.56
CA GLU A 347 -15.17 -13.51 4.38
C GLU A 347 -14.00 -14.46 4.68
N LEU A 348 -13.01 -14.53 3.79
CA LEU A 348 -11.71 -15.11 4.09
C LEU A 348 -10.90 -14.08 4.87
N SER A 349 -11.22 -13.93 6.15
CA SER A 349 -10.40 -13.21 7.13
C SER A 349 -10.13 -14.16 8.30
N LEU A 350 -8.85 -14.34 8.64
CA LEU A 350 -8.48 -14.83 9.97
C LEU A 350 -8.91 -13.71 10.93
N SER A 351 -10.03 -13.90 11.63
CA SER A 351 -10.62 -12.91 12.52
C SER A 351 -9.57 -12.44 13.54
N ALA A 352 -9.44 -11.12 13.67
CA ALA A 352 -8.41 -10.48 14.50
C ALA A 352 -8.70 -10.58 16.01
N ASP A 353 -9.95 -10.82 16.43
CA ASP A 353 -10.35 -10.59 17.82
C ASP A 353 -11.17 -11.76 18.40
N VAL A 354 -10.55 -12.89 18.74
CA VAL A 354 -11.05 -13.80 19.78
C VAL A 354 -9.87 -14.58 20.35
N ASP A 355 -9.58 -14.42 21.66
CA ASP A 355 -8.69 -15.34 22.37
C ASP A 355 -9.28 -16.76 22.32
N PRO A 356 -8.49 -17.81 22.01
CA PRO A 356 -8.99 -19.17 22.04
C PRO A 356 -9.45 -19.54 23.46
N PRO A 357 -10.57 -20.29 23.61
CA PRO A 357 -11.04 -20.70 24.92
C PRO A 357 -9.99 -21.61 25.58
N LEU A 358 -9.68 -21.31 26.85
CA LEU A 358 -8.83 -22.17 27.67
C LEU A 358 -9.49 -23.55 27.84
N PRO A 359 -8.74 -24.66 27.76
CA PRO A 359 -9.28 -25.98 28.04
C PRO A 359 -9.71 -26.05 29.52
N SER A 360 -10.99 -26.37 29.75
CA SER A 360 -11.51 -26.67 31.08
C SER A 360 -10.88 -27.96 31.59
N LEU A 361 -10.02 -27.86 32.60
CA LEU A 361 -9.59 -29.01 33.39
C LEU A 361 -10.73 -29.38 34.34
N GLY A 362 -11.53 -30.38 33.94
CA GLY A 362 -12.44 -31.08 34.85
C GLY A 362 -11.66 -32.07 35.70
N PHE A 363 -11.70 -31.90 37.02
CA PHE A 363 -11.32 -32.90 38.02
C PHE A 363 -12.44 -33.92 38.21
#